data_AF-A0A1D2WW56-F1
#
_entry.id   AF-A0A1D2WW56-F1
#
_cell.length_a   1.000
_cell.length_b   1.000
_cell.length_c   1.000
_cell.angle_alpha   90.00
_cell.angle_beta   90.00
_cell.angle_gamma   90.00
#
_symmetry.space_group_name_H-M   'P 1'
#
loop_
_entity.id
_entity.type
_entity.pdbx_description
1 polymer ?
#
loop_
_entity_poly.entity_id
_entity_poly.type
_entity_poly.pdbx_seq_one_letter_code
_entity_poly.pdbx_strand_id
1 'polypeptide(L)'
;MPLFFAGMIFVFVALYLDEIENYYNISRCKKCDREFAYEEIKKPFIKIVSTYDKYEETTTRYMKCKYCNSEDIKIKIDQRNSKSKPKNINKNRKTCRGCGKKFALVEYRSPDIHFEYPNIFITIRHYKCAHCGYMAISIKYDYVATS
;
A
#
# COMPACT_ATOMS: atom_id res chain seq x y z
N MET A 1 -44.12 -6.70 -7.16
CA MET A 1 -43.05 -7.72 -7.25
C MET A 1 -42.25 -7.64 -8.57
N PRO A 2 -42.82 -7.73 -9.79
CA PRO A 2 -42.00 -7.77 -11.03
C PRO A 2 -41.27 -6.45 -11.35
N LEU A 3 -41.87 -5.30 -11.04
CA LEU A 3 -41.24 -3.98 -11.20
C LEU A 3 -40.00 -3.78 -10.33
N PHE A 4 -39.94 -4.45 -9.18
CA PHE A 4 -38.79 -4.38 -8.27
C PHE A 4 -37.60 -5.17 -8.85
N PHE A 5 -37.85 -6.34 -9.43
CA PHE A 5 -36.82 -7.14 -10.12
C PHE A 5 -36.34 -6.45 -11.41
N ALA A 6 -37.22 -5.83 -12.18
CA ALA A 6 -36.84 -5.03 -13.34
C ALA A 6 -35.94 -3.84 -12.95
N GLY A 7 -36.28 -3.12 -11.87
CA GLY A 7 -35.45 -2.03 -11.35
C GLY A 7 -34.05 -2.48 -10.93
N MET A 8 -33.93 -3.65 -10.27
CA MET A 8 -32.64 -4.22 -9.91
C MET A 8 -31.78 -4.55 -11.13
N ILE A 9 -32.37 -5.09 -12.20
CA ILE A 9 -31.65 -5.37 -13.46
C ILE A 9 -31.06 -4.08 -14.05
N PHE A 10 -31.82 -2.98 -14.09
CA PHE A 10 -31.30 -1.70 -14.57
C PHE A 10 -30.13 -1.17 -13.74
N VAL A 11 -30.18 -1.33 -12.41
CA VAL A 11 -29.06 -0.95 -11.53
C VAL A 11 -27.81 -1.78 -11.82
N PHE A 12 -27.95 -3.11 -11.99
CA PHE A 12 -26.81 -3.96 -12.35
C PHE A 12 -26.21 -3.61 -13.72
N VAL A 13 -27.05 -3.33 -14.72
CA VAL A 13 -26.59 -2.91 -16.05
C VAL A 13 -25.86 -1.56 -15.97
N ALA A 14 -26.38 -0.60 -15.21
CA ALA A 14 -25.74 0.69 -15.03
C ALA A 14 -24.36 0.57 -14.36
N LEU A 15 -24.24 -0.24 -13.30
CA LEU A 15 -22.96 -0.52 -12.64
C LEU A 15 -21.95 -1.18 -13.58
N TYR A 16 -22.42 -2.11 -14.42
CA TYR A 16 -21.55 -2.79 -15.39
C TYR A 16 -21.03 -1.83 -16.47
N LEU A 17 -21.87 -0.92 -16.95
CA LEU A 17 -21.47 0.10 -17.93
C LEU A 17 -20.47 1.09 -17.33
N ASP A 18 -20.66 1.52 -16.09
CA ASP A 18 -19.73 2.42 -15.38
C ASP A 18 -18.34 1.77 -15.19
N GLU A 19 -18.30 0.48 -14.85
CA GLU A 19 -17.03 -0.26 -14.72
C GLU A 19 -16.29 -0.36 -16.06
N ILE A 20 -17.01 -0.60 -17.16
CA ILE A 20 -16.45 -0.61 -18.51
C ILE A 20 -15.91 0.78 -18.88
N GLU A 21 -16.70 1.83 -18.70
CA GLU A 21 -16.29 3.20 -19.02
C GLU A 21 -15.04 3.60 -18.23
N ASN A 22 -14.98 3.26 -16.95
CA ASN A 22 -13.82 3.52 -16.11
C ASN A 22 -12.58 2.75 -16.60
N TYR A 23 -12.73 1.49 -17.00
CA TYR A 23 -11.65 0.69 -17.61
C TYR A 23 -11.13 1.31 -18.92
N TYR A 24 -12.03 1.78 -19.79
CA TYR A 24 -11.67 2.47 -21.02
C TYR A 24 -10.94 3.79 -20.74
N ASN A 25 -11.46 4.62 -19.85
CA ASN A 25 -10.87 5.91 -19.49
C ASN A 25 -9.47 5.76 -18.88
N ILE A 26 -9.21 4.71 -18.11
CA ILE A 26 -7.89 4.44 -17.54
C ILE A 26 -6.90 3.97 -18.60
N SER A 27 -7.34 3.30 -19.67
CA SER A 27 -6.46 2.69 -20.69
C SER A 27 -6.16 3.61 -21.89
N ARG A 28 -6.96 4.67 -22.09
CA ARG A 28 -6.84 5.62 -23.21
C ARG A 28 -5.71 6.63 -23.02
N CYS A 29 -4.92 6.87 -24.07
CA CYS A 29 -3.90 7.91 -24.07
C CYS A 29 -4.54 9.31 -24.09
N LYS A 30 -4.20 10.15 -23.11
CA LYS A 30 -4.70 11.54 -23.01
C LYS A 30 -4.25 12.48 -24.14
N LYS A 31 -3.25 12.07 -24.94
CA LYS A 31 -2.66 12.90 -26.01
C LYS A 31 -3.11 12.49 -27.41
N CYS A 32 -3.19 11.19 -27.70
CA CYS A 32 -3.54 10.69 -29.04
C CYS A 32 -4.85 9.89 -29.08
N ASP A 33 -5.57 9.84 -27.95
CA ASP A 33 -6.88 9.18 -27.76
C ASP A 33 -6.95 7.70 -28.15
N ARG A 34 -5.80 7.05 -28.39
CA ARG A 34 -5.74 5.62 -28.63
C ARG A 34 -5.98 4.83 -27.34
N GLU A 35 -6.80 3.81 -27.43
CA GLU A 35 -7.11 2.87 -26.35
C GLU A 35 -5.94 1.90 -26.10
N PHE A 36 -5.85 1.36 -24.88
CA PHE A 36 -4.80 0.41 -24.46
C PHE A 36 -3.39 0.83 -24.86
N ALA A 37 -3.15 2.14 -24.78
CA ALA A 37 -1.98 2.76 -25.39
C ALA A 37 -0.79 2.82 -24.42
N TYR A 38 -1.05 2.81 -23.12
CA TYR A 38 -0.03 2.94 -22.09
C TYR A 38 0.63 1.61 -21.74
N GLU A 39 1.97 1.60 -21.76
CA GLU A 39 2.82 0.52 -21.26
C GLU A 39 3.66 1.03 -20.08
N GLU A 40 3.91 0.18 -19.10
CA GLU A 40 4.71 0.54 -17.93
C GLU A 40 6.20 0.51 -18.28
N ILE A 41 6.89 1.65 -18.12
CA ILE A 41 8.28 1.82 -18.60
C ILE A 41 9.34 1.54 -17.55
N LYS A 42 8.96 1.45 -16.27
CA LYS A 42 9.84 1.06 -15.17
C LYS A 42 9.04 0.43 -14.05
N LYS A 43 9.74 -0.31 -13.19
CA LYS A 43 9.12 -0.92 -12.01
C LYS A 43 8.35 0.14 -11.19
N PRO A 44 7.15 -0.17 -10.68
CA PRO A 44 6.41 0.73 -9.82
C PRO A 44 7.26 1.17 -8.63
N PHE A 45 7.16 2.44 -8.26
CA PHE A 45 7.74 2.96 -7.03
C PHE A 45 6.71 2.85 -5.90
N ILE A 46 7.08 2.18 -4.81
CA ILE A 46 6.20 1.94 -3.67
C ILE A 46 6.74 2.70 -2.47
N LYS A 47 5.93 3.60 -1.93
CA LYS A 47 6.23 4.34 -0.70
C LYS A 47 5.24 3.96 0.38
N ILE A 48 5.74 3.60 1.56
CA ILE A 48 4.89 3.27 2.71
C ILE A 48 5.12 4.25 3.85
N VAL A 49 4.02 4.77 4.36
CA VAL A 49 3.97 5.56 5.58
C VAL A 49 3.30 4.71 6.65
N SER A 50 4.10 4.22 7.60
CA SER A 50 3.62 3.43 8.72
C SER A 50 3.85 4.17 10.03
N THR A 51 2.73 4.48 10.69
CA THR A 51 2.68 5.18 11.98
C THR A 51 2.15 4.23 13.06
N TYR A 52 1.92 4.73 14.28
CA TYR A 52 1.40 3.89 15.36
C TYR A 52 0.08 3.18 15.01
N ASP A 53 -0.84 3.89 14.34
CA ASP A 53 -2.19 3.39 14.07
C ASP A 53 -2.53 3.28 12.58
N LYS A 54 -1.78 3.97 11.72
CA LYS A 54 -2.07 4.06 10.28
C LYS A 54 -0.98 3.42 9.45
N TYR A 55 -1.42 2.72 8.40
CA TYR A 55 -0.59 2.25 7.30
C TYR A 55 -1.14 2.83 6.01
N GLU A 56 -0.29 3.51 5.25
CA GLU A 56 -0.60 4.03 3.93
C GLU A 56 0.47 3.57 2.95
N GLU A 57 0.03 2.99 1.84
CA GLU A 57 0.89 2.54 0.74
C GLU A 57 0.55 3.33 -0.51
N THR A 58 1.54 4.06 -1.04
CA THR A 58 1.43 4.79 -2.30
C THR A 58 2.20 4.04 -3.37
N THR A 59 1.51 3.56 -4.40
CA THR A 59 2.10 2.98 -5.60
C THR A 59 2.11 4.00 -6.73
N THR A 60 3.28 4.34 -7.24
CA THR A 60 3.48 5.23 -8.39
C THR A 60 3.92 4.40 -9.59
N ARG A 61 3.08 4.33 -10.62
CA ARG A 61 3.38 3.67 -11.89
C ARG A 61 3.69 4.70 -12.96
N TYR A 62 4.69 4.39 -13.78
CA TYR A 62 5.17 5.28 -14.84
C TYR A 62 4.85 4.65 -16.16
N MET A 63 4.00 5.33 -16.92
CA MET A 63 3.40 4.82 -18.14
C MET A 63 3.89 5.63 -19.33
N LYS A 64 4.03 4.98 -20.48
CA LYS A 64 4.32 5.64 -21.76
C LYS A 64 3.40 5.11 -22.83
N CYS A 65 2.87 6.02 -23.65
CA CYS A 65 2.06 5.66 -24.80
C CYS A 65 2.93 5.03 -25.88
N LYS A 66 2.65 3.78 -26.26
CA LYS A 66 3.37 3.05 -27.32
C LYS A 66 3.22 3.65 -28.72
N TYR A 67 2.26 4.57 -28.92
CA TYR A 67 1.97 5.18 -30.22
C TYR A 67 2.54 6.59 -30.38
N CYS A 68 2.46 7.43 -29.36
CA CYS A 68 2.87 8.85 -29.44
C CYS A 68 3.94 9.25 -28.43
N ASN A 69 4.47 8.27 -27.67
CA ASN A 69 5.51 8.44 -26.67
C ASN A 69 5.18 9.40 -25.51
N SER A 70 3.91 9.81 -25.35
CA SER A 70 3.50 10.63 -24.19
C SER A 70 3.64 9.83 -22.90
N GLU A 71 4.23 10.45 -21.88
CA GLU A 71 4.33 9.86 -20.54
C GLU A 71 3.11 10.21 -19.70
N ASP A 72 2.74 9.33 -18.78
CA ASP A 72 1.70 9.53 -17.79
C ASP A 72 2.12 8.87 -16.46
N ILE A 73 1.70 9.44 -15.34
CA ILE A 73 2.01 8.90 -14.01
C ILE A 73 0.70 8.53 -13.35
N LYS A 74 0.57 7.26 -12.95
CA LYS A 74 -0.60 6.73 -12.23
C LYS A 74 -0.25 6.51 -10.78
N ILE A 75 -0.95 7.22 -9.88
CA ILE A 75 -0.77 7.10 -8.44
C ILE A 75 -1.97 6.34 -7.86
N LYS A 76 -1.70 5.28 -7.11
CA LYS A 76 -2.69 4.55 -6.30
C LYS A 76 -2.33 4.66 -4.83
N ILE A 77 -3.29 5.03 -4.00
CA ILE A 77 -3.11 5.12 -2.54
C ILE A 77 -4.01 4.07 -1.89
N ASP A 78 -3.39 3.12 -1.19
CA ASP A 78 -4.08 2.09 -0.42
C ASP A 78 -3.89 2.36 1.07
N GLN A 79 -4.98 2.71 1.77
CA GLN A 79 -4.99 2.93 3.22
C GLN A 79 -5.50 1.68 3.94
N ARG A 80 -4.78 1.25 4.99
CA ARG A 80 -5.19 0.11 5.82
C ARG A 80 -5.07 0.45 7.30
N ASN A 81 -6.05 -0.01 8.08
CA ASN A 81 -5.94 -0.02 9.53
C ASN A 81 -5.03 -1.17 9.94
N SER A 82 -3.80 -0.87 10.36
CA SER A 82 -2.85 -1.91 10.78
C SER A 82 -3.17 -2.39 12.20
N LYS A 83 -4.10 -3.34 12.30
CA LYS A 83 -4.53 -3.95 13.58
C LYS A 83 -4.15 -5.43 13.72
N SER A 84 -3.25 -5.93 12.87
CA SER A 84 -2.85 -7.34 12.94
C SER A 84 -2.09 -7.63 14.24
N LYS A 85 -2.46 -8.70 14.95
CA LYS A 85 -1.74 -9.15 16.14
C LYS A 85 -0.30 -9.57 15.75
N PRO A 86 0.68 -9.38 16.64
CA PRO A 86 2.06 -9.79 16.37
C PRO A 86 2.15 -11.32 16.39
N LYS A 87 2.91 -11.90 15.45
CA LYS A 87 3.11 -13.35 15.35
C LYS A 87 3.88 -13.94 16.54
N ASN A 88 4.73 -13.14 17.21
CA ASN A 88 5.46 -13.55 18.41
C ASN A 88 5.74 -12.36 19.33
N ILE A 89 4.98 -12.25 20.43
CA ILE A 89 5.04 -11.16 21.43
C ILE A 89 6.38 -11.14 22.19
N ASN A 90 7.08 -12.27 22.28
CA ASN A 90 8.29 -12.39 23.11
C ASN A 90 9.59 -12.14 22.33
N LYS A 91 9.52 -12.09 21.00
CA LYS A 91 10.68 -11.82 20.15
C LYS A 91 10.96 -10.31 20.10
N ASN A 92 12.25 -9.94 20.00
CA ASN A 92 12.71 -8.55 19.83
C ASN A 92 12.35 -7.57 20.97
N ARG A 93 12.11 -8.04 22.20
CA ARG A 93 11.85 -7.16 23.35
C ARG A 93 13.03 -6.22 23.59
N LYS A 94 12.75 -4.95 23.90
CA LYS A 94 13.76 -3.92 24.16
C LYS A 94 13.57 -3.28 25.53
N THR A 95 14.61 -2.65 26.04
CA THR A 95 14.50 -1.77 27.21
C THR A 95 13.63 -0.56 26.86
N CYS A 96 12.68 -0.22 27.73
CA CYS A 96 11.83 0.94 27.54
C CYS A 96 12.64 2.21 27.78
N ARG A 97 12.67 3.12 26.78
CA ARG A 97 13.32 4.43 26.92
C ARG A 97 12.55 5.39 27.84
N GLY A 98 11.23 5.21 27.98
CA GLY A 98 10.40 6.06 28.84
C GLY A 98 10.49 5.75 30.33
N CYS A 99 10.59 4.47 30.73
CA CYS A 99 10.63 4.06 32.14
C CYS A 99 11.86 3.24 32.56
N GLY A 100 12.83 3.04 31.67
CA GLY A 100 14.08 2.32 31.93
C GLY A 100 13.96 0.80 32.14
N LYS A 101 12.75 0.25 32.26
CA LYS A 101 12.55 -1.19 32.49
C LYS A 101 13.07 -2.03 31.33
N LYS A 102 13.91 -3.02 31.64
CA LYS A 102 14.48 -3.99 30.68
C LYS A 102 13.37 -4.86 30.09
N PHE A 103 13.46 -5.16 28.79
CA PHE A 103 12.53 -6.01 28.04
C PHE A 103 11.04 -5.61 28.11
N ALA A 104 10.75 -4.38 28.53
CA ALA A 104 9.39 -3.88 28.71
C ALA A 104 8.74 -3.42 27.41
N LEU A 105 9.54 -3.10 26.39
CA LEU A 105 9.08 -2.62 25.09
C LEU A 105 8.80 -3.82 24.18
N VAL A 106 7.52 -4.04 23.85
CA VAL A 106 7.01 -5.24 23.19
C VAL A 106 6.37 -4.89 21.86
N GLU A 107 6.57 -5.71 20.81
CA GLU A 107 5.87 -5.52 19.53
C GLU A 107 4.37 -5.75 19.72
N TYR A 108 3.55 -4.76 19.37
CA TYR A 108 2.10 -4.85 19.56
C TYR A 108 1.31 -5.13 18.27
N ARG A 109 1.97 -5.09 17.10
CA ARG A 109 1.40 -5.49 15.82
C ARG A 109 2.42 -6.14 14.91
N SER A 110 1.97 -6.85 13.88
CA SER A 110 2.90 -7.45 12.91
C SER A 110 3.74 -6.37 12.20
N PRO A 111 5.01 -6.66 11.91
CA PRO A 111 5.87 -5.73 11.18
C PRO A 111 5.32 -5.44 9.77
N ASP A 112 5.47 -4.20 9.33
CA ASP A 112 5.20 -3.85 7.93
C ASP A 112 6.47 -4.07 7.13
N ILE A 113 6.36 -4.88 6.08
CA ILE A 113 7.49 -5.37 5.31
C ILE A 113 7.24 -5.07 3.83
N HIS A 114 8.18 -4.39 3.16
CA HIS A 114 8.04 -4.02 1.76
C HIS A 114 9.38 -3.74 1.09
N PHE A 115 9.36 -3.62 -0.23
CA PHE A 115 10.45 -3.08 -1.04
C PHE A 115 10.14 -1.62 -1.39
N GLU A 116 11.04 -0.69 -1.05
CA GLU A 116 10.94 0.71 -1.50
C GLU A 116 11.63 0.89 -2.87
N TYR A 117 12.70 0.12 -3.09
CA TYR A 117 13.45 0.02 -4.34
C TYR A 117 13.71 -1.45 -4.65
N PRO A 118 14.06 -1.83 -5.91
CA PRO A 118 14.31 -3.22 -6.28
C PRO A 118 15.31 -3.95 -5.38
N ASN A 119 16.20 -3.22 -4.70
CA ASN A 119 17.28 -3.78 -3.89
C ASN A 119 17.17 -3.39 -2.41
N ILE A 120 16.16 -2.62 -2.00
CA ILE A 120 16.03 -2.12 -0.62
C ILE A 120 14.77 -2.73 0.00
N PHE A 121 15.00 -3.60 0.96
CA PHE A 121 13.96 -4.24 1.76
C PHE A 121 13.82 -3.52 3.10
N ILE A 122 12.61 -3.09 3.43
CA ILE A 122 12.34 -2.31 4.64
C ILE A 122 11.45 -3.12 5.56
N THR A 123 11.84 -3.18 6.84
CA THR A 123 10.99 -3.71 7.91
C THR A 123 10.73 -2.66 8.97
N ILE A 124 9.46 -2.28 9.13
CA ILE A 124 9.00 -1.34 10.15
C ILE A 124 8.33 -2.11 11.29
N ARG A 125 8.81 -1.91 12.53
CA ARG A 125 8.30 -2.57 13.74
C ARG A 125 7.77 -1.56 14.73
N HIS A 126 6.65 -1.89 15.37
CA HIS A 126 5.91 -1.02 16.26
C HIS A 126 5.87 -1.61 17.65
N TYR A 127 6.33 -0.84 18.63
CA TYR A 127 6.48 -1.30 20.00
C TYR A 127 5.68 -0.44 20.97
N LYS A 128 5.18 -1.06 22.03
CA LYS A 128 4.52 -0.41 23.16
C LYS A 128 5.06 -0.99 24.45
N CYS A 129 5.35 -0.13 25.42
CA CYS A 129 5.79 -0.53 26.74
C CYS A 129 4.62 -1.13 27.53
N ALA A 130 4.79 -2.35 28.04
CA ALA A 130 3.79 -3.04 28.85
C ALA A 130 3.57 -2.40 30.24
N HIS A 131 4.45 -1.48 30.68
CA HIS A 131 4.37 -0.85 32.00
C HIS A 131 3.94 0.61 31.99
N CYS A 132 4.43 1.41 31.04
CA CYS A 132 4.18 2.86 31.02
C CYS A 132 3.51 3.36 29.74
N GLY A 133 3.19 2.47 28.79
CA GLY A 133 2.53 2.85 27.54
C GLY A 133 3.40 3.55 26.50
N TYR A 134 4.66 3.90 26.80
CA TYR A 134 5.61 4.49 25.85
C TYR A 134 5.66 3.70 24.53
N MET A 135 5.56 4.40 23.39
CA MET A 135 5.55 3.80 22.05
C MET A 135 6.83 4.14 21.29
N ALA A 136 7.27 3.22 20.43
CA ALA A 136 8.43 3.43 19.56
C ALA A 136 8.27 2.71 18.23
N ILE A 137 8.88 3.28 17.19
CA ILE A 137 8.97 2.69 15.86
C ILE A 137 10.43 2.38 15.57
N SER A 138 10.69 1.23 14.94
CA SER A 138 12.02 0.79 14.51
C SER A 138 11.97 0.48 13.03
N ILE A 139 12.83 1.13 12.25
CA ILE A 139 12.96 0.91 10.80
C ILE A 139 14.29 0.19 10.55
N LYS A 140 14.26 -0.90 9.78
CA LYS A 140 15.45 -1.63 9.35
C LYS A 140 15.49 -1.68 7.83
N TYR A 141 16.64 -1.34 7.25
CA TYR A 141 16.93 -1.43 5.83
C TYR A 141 17.85 -2.61 5.58
N ASP A 142 17.45 -3.53 4.72
CA ASP A 142 18.23 -4.67 4.28
C ASP A 142 18.49 -4.51 2.76
N TYR A 143 19.76 -4.40 2.39
CA TYR A 143 20.18 -4.26 0.99
C TYR A 143 20.37 -5.65 0.37
N VAL A 144 19.62 -5.95 -0.68
CA VAL A 144 19.75 -7.19 -1.44
C VAL A 144 20.79 -6.95 -2.54
N ALA A 145 21.89 -7.70 -2.50
CA ALA A 145 22.90 -7.64 -3.55
C ALA A 145 22.29 -8.11 -4.88
N THR A 146 22.32 -7.26 -5.89
CA THR A 146 22.04 -7.65 -7.28
C THR A 146 23.30 -8.24 -7.88
N SER A 147 23.26 -9.56 -8.12
CA SER A 147 24.20 -10.29 -8.98
C SER A 147 24.05 -9.91 -10.45
#